data_AF-A0A7W0VZL1-F1
#
_entry.id   AF-A0A7W0VZL1-F1
#
_cell.length_a   1.000
_cell.length_b   1.000
_cell.length_c   1.000
_cell.angle_alpha   90.00
_cell.angle_beta   90.00
_cell.angle_gamma   90.00
#
_symmetry.space_group_name_H-M   'P 1'
#
loop_
_entity.id
_entity.type
_entity.pdbx_description
1 polymer ?
#
loop_
_entity_poly.entity_id
_entity_poly.type
_entity_poly.pdbx_seq_one_letter_code
_entity_poly.pdbx_strand_id
1 'polypeptide(L)'
;MLALSILVACSSTSSAAPVPVPVAATTQDSLGVLAAKRAQLIGWLHDYREAGVFPTDAAGMPNSVFIDAKGIRCPMAELLHKAGRDDLVAAVAKEANTVRLADVHSGPLHDWMLGSGLTQQEIALVQGVMNISMDWMEIEQPREHEQILASKAAVRAKLEVTEMALRDNTGTSLAILARRVPARASIEALASAPVRGSVLPATAVSRAPVASPQVKASRRVVMRRGFQVERAAKFDRLIRN
;
A
#
# COMPACT_ATOMS: atom_id res chain seq x y z
N MET A 1 15.57 -11.51 94.49
CA MET A 1 15.86 -10.54 93.43
C MET A 1 15.65 -11.22 92.08
N LEU A 2 14.49 -11.01 91.44
CA LEU A 2 14.19 -11.49 90.08
C LEU A 2 14.23 -10.27 89.14
N ALA A 3 15.14 -10.28 88.16
CA ALA A 3 15.25 -9.22 87.16
C ALA A 3 14.48 -9.63 85.90
N LEU A 4 13.46 -8.83 85.56
CA LEU A 4 12.59 -9.00 84.40
C LEU A 4 13.10 -8.11 83.27
N SER A 5 13.67 -8.71 82.23
CA SER A 5 14.19 -8.00 81.04
C SER A 5 13.10 -7.91 79.96
N ILE A 6 12.69 -6.69 79.64
CA ILE A 6 11.72 -6.36 78.57
C ILE A 6 12.49 -6.11 77.27
N LEU A 7 12.22 -6.91 76.24
CA LEU A 7 12.72 -6.74 74.87
C LEU A 7 11.73 -5.87 74.09
N VAL A 8 12.17 -4.67 73.69
CA VAL A 8 11.44 -3.76 72.78
C VAL A 8 11.80 -4.12 71.34
N ALA A 9 10.80 -4.50 70.54
CA ALA A 9 10.94 -4.75 69.11
C ALA A 9 10.60 -3.48 68.31
N CYS A 10 11.60 -2.84 67.70
CA CYS A 10 11.39 -1.78 66.72
C CYS A 10 10.96 -2.40 65.38
N SER A 11 9.73 -2.09 64.93
CA SER A 11 9.25 -2.47 63.60
C SER A 11 9.56 -1.37 62.60
N SER A 12 10.50 -1.63 61.69
CA SER A 12 10.85 -0.72 60.59
C SER A 12 9.90 -0.96 59.41
N THR A 13 8.89 -0.10 59.23
CA THR A 13 8.10 -0.04 58.00
C THR A 13 8.91 0.62 56.89
N SER A 14 9.43 -0.19 55.97
CA SER A 14 10.14 0.27 54.77
C SER A 14 9.12 0.68 53.70
N SER A 15 8.84 1.97 53.60
CA SER A 15 8.04 2.56 52.52
C SER A 15 8.89 2.63 51.25
N ALA A 16 8.73 1.66 50.35
CA ALA A 16 9.38 1.67 49.05
C ALA A 16 8.81 2.82 48.19
N ALA A 17 9.66 3.82 47.90
CA ALA A 17 9.33 4.87 46.94
C ALA A 17 9.15 4.26 45.53
N PRO A 18 8.20 4.76 44.72
CA PRO A 18 8.01 4.26 43.36
C PRO A 18 9.26 4.57 42.52
N VAL A 19 9.84 3.52 41.94
CA VAL A 19 10.97 3.64 41.02
C VAL A 19 10.51 4.45 39.80
N PRO A 20 11.16 5.58 39.46
CA PRO A 20 10.84 6.30 38.24
C PRO A 20 11.25 5.44 37.04
N VAL A 21 10.26 4.92 36.32
CA VAL A 21 10.48 4.23 35.05
C VAL A 21 11.03 5.27 34.05
N PRO A 22 12.16 5.02 33.37
CA PRO A 22 12.76 5.99 32.45
C PRO A 22 11.88 6.14 31.19
N VAL A 23 11.09 7.22 31.14
CA VAL A 23 10.17 7.52 30.02
C VAL A 23 10.91 8.01 28.75
N ALA A 24 12.16 8.43 28.86
CA ALA A 24 12.89 9.04 27.74
C ALA A 24 13.57 8.03 26.78
N ALA A 25 13.90 6.82 27.25
CA ALA A 25 14.61 5.83 26.42
C ALA A 25 13.72 5.23 25.31
N THR A 26 12.41 5.09 25.55
CA THR A 26 11.48 4.41 24.63
C THR A 26 11.21 5.15 23.33
N THR A 27 11.28 6.49 23.33
CA THR A 27 10.94 7.30 22.15
C THR A 27 12.05 7.30 21.10
N GLN A 28 13.31 7.37 21.55
CA GLN A 28 14.48 7.35 20.67
C GLN A 28 14.61 6.00 19.97
N ASP A 29 14.39 4.91 20.71
CA ASP A 29 14.44 3.54 20.18
C ASP A 29 13.33 3.31 19.13
N SER A 30 12.11 3.79 19.40
CA SER A 30 10.99 3.70 18.46
C SER A 30 11.25 4.47 17.16
N LEU A 31 11.91 5.64 17.23
CA LEU A 31 12.29 6.42 16.06
C LEU A 31 13.33 5.70 15.20
N GLY A 32 14.33 5.06 15.82
CA GLY A 32 15.33 4.25 15.12
C GLY A 32 14.68 3.09 14.36
N VAL A 33 13.74 2.38 15.00
CA VAL A 33 12.98 1.30 14.36
C VAL A 33 12.16 1.80 13.17
N LEU A 34 11.42 2.90 13.32
CA LEU A 34 10.63 3.49 12.23
C LEU A 34 11.51 3.93 11.06
N ALA A 35 12.68 4.51 11.33
CA ALA A 35 13.64 4.89 10.30
C ALA A 35 14.17 3.69 9.52
N ALA A 36 14.49 2.59 10.21
CA ALA A 36 14.94 1.36 9.56
C ALA A 36 13.84 0.73 8.69
N LYS A 37 12.61 0.64 9.20
CA LYS A 37 11.45 0.14 8.43
C LYS A 37 11.18 1.02 7.21
N ARG A 38 11.21 2.34 7.37
CA ARG A 38 11.05 3.29 6.26
C ARG A 38 12.08 3.05 5.17
N ALA A 39 13.36 2.98 5.52
CA ALA A 39 14.43 2.75 4.55
C ALA A 39 14.23 1.43 3.79
N GLN A 40 13.80 0.37 4.49
CA GLN A 40 13.48 -0.91 3.90
C GLN A 40 12.30 -0.82 2.91
N LEU A 41 11.20 -0.17 3.29
CA LEU A 41 10.02 -0.01 2.42
C LEU A 41 10.35 0.80 1.16
N ILE A 42 11.15 1.87 1.29
CA ILE A 42 11.60 2.66 0.13
C ILE A 42 12.48 1.81 -0.79
N GLY A 43 13.36 0.97 -0.23
CA GLY A 43 14.15 0.00 -1.01
C GLY A 43 13.28 -0.98 -1.78
N TRP A 44 12.25 -1.57 -1.16
CA TRP A 44 11.32 -2.46 -1.87
C TRP A 44 10.47 -1.75 -2.91
N LEU A 45 10.11 -0.49 -2.68
CA LEU A 45 9.39 0.33 -3.67
C LEU A 45 10.27 0.57 -4.91
N HIS A 46 11.57 0.79 -4.70
CA HIS A 46 12.55 0.88 -5.78
C HIS A 46 12.60 -0.42 -6.60
N ASP A 47 12.73 -1.58 -5.94
CA ASP A 47 12.75 -2.89 -6.61
C ASP A 47 11.47 -3.13 -7.43
N TYR A 48 10.31 -2.78 -6.86
CA TYR A 48 9.02 -2.89 -7.55
C TYR A 48 8.95 -1.98 -8.80
N ARG A 49 9.45 -0.74 -8.68
CA ARG A 49 9.52 0.21 -9.80
C ARG A 49 10.42 -0.32 -10.93
N GLU A 50 11.58 -0.86 -10.59
CA GLU A 50 12.51 -1.45 -11.57
C GLU A 50 11.95 -2.71 -12.23
N ALA A 51 11.20 -3.53 -11.50
CA ALA A 51 10.54 -4.70 -12.05
C ALA A 51 9.47 -4.34 -13.10
N GLY A 52 8.78 -3.19 -12.95
CA GLY A 52 7.83 -2.68 -13.94
C GLY A 52 6.56 -3.55 -14.13
N VAL A 53 6.27 -4.45 -13.17
CA VAL A 53 5.12 -5.35 -13.20
C VAL A 53 3.99 -4.74 -12.36
N PHE A 54 3.04 -4.10 -13.04
CA PHE A 54 1.94 -3.36 -12.40
C PHE A 54 0.59 -4.07 -12.61
N PRO A 55 -0.36 -3.92 -11.67
CA PRO A 55 -1.70 -4.47 -11.83
C PRO A 55 -2.40 -3.83 -13.02
N THR A 56 -3.13 -4.64 -13.77
CA THR A 56 -3.78 -4.24 -15.02
C THR A 56 -5.25 -4.65 -15.06
N ASP A 57 -6.05 -3.92 -15.83
CA ASP A 57 -7.39 -4.33 -16.19
C ASP A 57 -7.39 -5.36 -17.34
N ALA A 58 -8.58 -5.69 -17.86
CA ALA A 58 -8.74 -6.61 -18.98
C ALA A 58 -8.14 -6.11 -20.31
N ALA A 59 -8.01 -4.80 -20.49
CA ALA A 59 -7.37 -4.19 -21.66
C ALA A 59 -5.84 -4.11 -21.50
N GLY A 60 -5.31 -4.38 -20.30
CA GLY A 60 -3.88 -4.27 -20.00
C GLY A 60 -3.47 -2.89 -19.52
N MET A 61 -4.42 -1.99 -19.28
CA MET A 61 -4.18 -0.66 -18.73
C MET A 61 -3.89 -0.76 -17.23
N PRO A 62 -2.98 0.08 -16.67
CA PRO A 62 -2.75 0.12 -15.23
C PRO A 62 -4.06 0.35 -14.45
N ASN A 63 -4.23 -0.40 -13.35
CA ASN A 63 -5.47 -0.38 -12.59
C ASN A 63 -5.21 -0.15 -11.08
N SER A 64 -5.99 0.73 -10.47
CA SER A 64 -5.89 1.09 -9.04
C SER A 64 -6.66 0.10 -8.15
N VAL A 65 -6.31 -1.18 -8.24
CA VAL A 65 -6.80 -2.26 -7.36
C VAL A 65 -5.66 -2.78 -6.49
N PHE A 66 -5.97 -3.38 -5.34
CA PHE A 66 -4.96 -3.96 -4.44
C PHE A 66 -4.24 -5.15 -5.09
N ILE A 67 -5.02 -6.05 -5.70
CA ILE A 67 -4.54 -7.17 -6.51
C ILE A 67 -5.41 -7.27 -7.76
N ASP A 68 -4.80 -7.41 -8.94
CA ASP A 68 -5.55 -7.62 -10.18
C ASP A 68 -5.98 -9.09 -10.38
N ALA A 69 -6.71 -9.37 -11.47
CA ALA A 69 -7.19 -10.72 -11.79
C ALA A 69 -6.06 -11.72 -12.11
N LYS A 70 -4.83 -11.25 -12.36
CA LYS A 70 -3.64 -12.05 -12.62
C LYS A 70 -2.83 -12.29 -11.34
N GLY A 71 -3.27 -11.78 -10.20
CA GLY A 71 -2.56 -11.86 -8.93
C GLY A 71 -1.44 -10.82 -8.79
N ILE A 72 -1.36 -9.83 -9.69
CA ILE A 72 -0.37 -8.77 -9.59
C ILE A 72 -0.81 -7.76 -8.54
N ARG A 73 0.08 -7.48 -7.59
CA ARG A 73 -0.14 -6.55 -6.48
C ARG A 73 0.15 -5.11 -6.92
N CYS A 74 -0.60 -4.16 -6.40
CA CYS A 74 -0.22 -2.75 -6.49
C CYS A 74 1.00 -2.45 -5.60
N PRO A 75 1.61 -1.25 -5.71
CA PRO A 75 2.80 -0.91 -4.93
C PRO A 75 2.59 -1.12 -3.42
N MET A 76 1.47 -0.68 -2.85
CA MET A 76 1.20 -0.84 -1.43
C MET A 76 0.97 -2.29 -1.00
N ALA A 77 0.31 -3.09 -1.84
CA ALA A 77 0.12 -4.52 -1.59
C ALA A 77 1.46 -5.28 -1.67
N GLU A 78 2.37 -4.87 -2.57
CA GLU A 78 3.72 -5.43 -2.63
C GLU A 78 4.53 -5.12 -1.37
N LEU A 79 4.46 -3.89 -0.84
CA LEU A 79 5.15 -3.53 0.40
C LEU A 79 4.67 -4.35 1.59
N LEU A 80 3.36 -4.61 1.69
CA LEU A 80 2.80 -5.52 2.70
C LEU A 80 3.30 -6.97 2.52
N HIS A 81 3.27 -7.47 1.28
CA HIS A 81 3.78 -8.81 0.96
C HIS A 81 5.26 -8.97 1.38
N LYS A 82 6.11 -8.01 1.01
CA LYS A 82 7.54 -8.01 1.39
C LYS A 82 7.75 -7.88 2.90
N ALA A 83 6.83 -7.21 3.61
CA ALA A 83 6.80 -7.17 5.07
C ALA A 83 6.27 -8.46 5.73
N GLY A 84 5.95 -9.51 4.94
CA GLY A 84 5.41 -10.78 5.45
C GLY A 84 3.93 -10.71 5.82
N ARG A 85 3.18 -9.72 5.32
CA ARG A 85 1.77 -9.47 5.65
C ARG A 85 0.82 -9.89 4.53
N ASP A 86 1.02 -11.10 4.01
CA ASP A 86 0.12 -11.70 3.01
C ASP A 86 -1.30 -11.90 3.55
N ASP A 87 -1.45 -12.03 4.87
CA ASP A 87 -2.73 -12.05 5.57
C ASP A 87 -3.53 -10.76 5.34
N LEU A 88 -2.89 -9.59 5.48
CA LEU A 88 -3.51 -8.29 5.20
C LEU A 88 -3.77 -8.12 3.71
N VAL A 89 -2.85 -8.54 2.85
CA VAL A 89 -3.01 -8.45 1.39
C VAL A 89 -4.26 -9.20 0.93
N ALA A 90 -4.41 -10.45 1.37
CA ALA A 90 -5.58 -11.26 1.05
C ALA A 90 -6.87 -10.70 1.65
N ALA A 91 -6.84 -10.25 2.90
CA ALA A 91 -8.02 -9.71 3.57
C ALA A 91 -8.53 -8.41 2.93
N VAL A 92 -7.62 -7.46 2.62
CA VAL A 92 -7.99 -6.21 1.94
C VAL A 92 -8.56 -6.46 0.56
N ALA A 93 -7.92 -7.32 -0.24
CA ALA A 93 -8.41 -7.68 -1.57
C ALA A 93 -9.81 -8.31 -1.52
N LYS A 94 -10.11 -9.07 -0.46
CA LYS A 94 -11.43 -9.67 -0.25
C LYS A 94 -12.48 -8.67 0.24
N GLU A 95 -12.13 -7.80 1.18
CA GLU A 95 -13.08 -6.87 1.83
C GLU A 95 -13.39 -5.67 0.93
N ALA A 96 -12.37 -5.05 0.32
CA ALA A 96 -12.52 -3.92 -0.59
C ALA A 96 -11.25 -3.74 -1.44
N ASN A 97 -11.17 -4.45 -2.58
CA ASN A 97 -9.99 -4.42 -3.46
C ASN A 97 -9.67 -3.04 -4.06
N THR A 98 -10.60 -2.09 -4.00
CA THR A 98 -10.48 -0.70 -4.47
C THR A 98 -10.38 0.30 -3.32
N VAL A 99 -10.13 -0.16 -2.09
CA VAL A 99 -10.07 0.70 -0.90
C VAL A 99 -9.04 1.81 -1.06
N ARG A 100 -9.39 3.02 -0.60
CA ARG A 100 -8.45 4.14 -0.50
C ARG A 100 -7.81 4.12 0.88
N LEU A 101 -6.49 3.98 0.95
CA LEU A 101 -5.76 3.90 2.23
C LEU A 101 -5.80 5.21 3.02
N ALA A 102 -6.08 6.32 2.35
CA ALA A 102 -6.36 7.61 2.99
C ALA A 102 -7.64 7.58 3.87
N ASP A 103 -8.59 6.67 3.60
CA ASP A 103 -9.84 6.52 4.34
C ASP A 103 -9.76 5.47 5.47
N VAL A 104 -8.61 4.80 5.63
CA VAL A 104 -8.39 3.75 6.63
C VAL A 104 -7.81 4.36 7.90
N HIS A 105 -8.61 4.47 8.96
CA HIS A 105 -8.24 5.15 10.22
C HIS A 105 -8.27 4.25 11.46
N SER A 106 -8.56 2.96 11.28
CA SER A 106 -8.57 1.97 12.37
C SER A 106 -8.46 0.55 11.80
N GLY A 107 -8.24 -0.41 12.69
CA GLY A 107 -8.17 -1.83 12.37
C GLY A 107 -6.75 -2.31 12.02
N PRO A 108 -6.57 -3.62 11.81
CA PRO A 108 -5.27 -4.25 11.58
C PRO A 108 -4.44 -3.62 10.45
N LEU A 109 -5.08 -3.17 9.37
CA LEU A 109 -4.36 -2.49 8.29
C LEU A 109 -3.81 -1.14 8.75
N HIS A 110 -4.61 -0.36 9.48
CA HIS A 110 -4.17 0.93 10.03
C HIS A 110 -3.04 0.76 11.05
N ASP A 111 -3.10 -0.28 11.89
CA ASP A 111 -2.03 -0.58 12.85
C ASP A 111 -0.71 -0.86 12.14
N TRP A 112 -0.74 -1.63 11.06
CA TRP A 112 0.43 -1.82 10.21
C TRP A 112 0.91 -0.49 9.61
N MET A 113 0.00 0.37 9.13
CA MET A 113 0.35 1.69 8.59
C MET A 113 1.09 2.55 9.63
N LEU A 114 0.63 2.56 10.88
CA LEU A 114 1.29 3.28 11.99
C LEU A 114 2.70 2.73 12.29
N GLY A 115 2.89 1.41 12.17
CA GLY A 115 4.17 0.75 12.41
C GLY A 115 5.12 0.69 11.21
N SER A 116 4.71 1.19 10.04
CA SER A 116 5.44 1.00 8.77
C SER A 116 6.66 1.90 8.60
N GLY A 117 6.73 3.04 9.28
CA GLY A 117 7.70 4.09 9.00
C GLY A 117 7.29 5.07 7.89
N LEU A 118 6.08 4.90 7.32
CA LEU A 118 5.46 5.84 6.40
C LEU A 118 4.29 6.56 7.07
N THR A 119 4.09 7.83 6.75
CA THR A 119 2.89 8.56 7.15
C THR A 119 1.70 8.14 6.29
N GLN A 120 0.47 8.37 6.78
CA GLN A 120 -0.75 8.08 5.99
C GLN A 120 -0.79 8.86 4.66
N GLN A 121 -0.26 10.09 4.64
CA GLN A 121 -0.19 10.89 3.42
C GLN A 121 0.76 10.27 2.38
N GLU A 122 1.90 9.77 2.84
CA GLU A 122 2.87 9.06 1.99
C GLU A 122 2.30 7.75 1.45
N ILE A 123 1.58 7.00 2.29
CA ILE A 123 0.88 5.79 1.86
C ILE A 123 -0.15 6.10 0.78
N ALA A 124 -0.90 7.20 0.93
CA ALA A 124 -1.84 7.66 -0.10
C ALA A 124 -1.12 8.10 -1.38
N LEU A 125 0.06 8.73 -1.28
CA LEU A 125 0.88 9.13 -2.42
C LEU A 125 1.35 7.89 -3.20
N VAL A 126 1.89 6.87 -2.50
CA VAL A 126 2.32 5.61 -3.11
C VAL A 126 1.16 4.87 -3.77
N GLN A 127 -0.03 4.84 -3.14
CA GLN A 127 -1.21 4.25 -3.77
C GLN A 127 -1.64 5.03 -5.03
N GLY A 128 -1.53 6.36 -4.98
CA GLY A 128 -1.98 7.26 -6.05
C GLY A 128 -1.20 7.17 -7.35
N VAL A 129 -0.02 6.53 -7.37
CA VAL A 129 0.80 6.38 -8.60
C VAL A 129 0.08 5.61 -9.71
N MET A 130 -0.86 4.73 -9.35
CA MET A 130 -1.66 3.94 -10.28
C MET A 130 -2.79 4.75 -10.94
N ASN A 131 -3.13 5.92 -10.38
CA ASN A 131 -4.14 6.80 -10.95
C ASN A 131 -3.51 7.59 -12.11
N ILE A 132 -3.55 7.01 -13.31
CA ILE A 132 -3.08 7.66 -14.53
C ILE A 132 -4.27 8.34 -15.22
N SER A 133 -4.25 9.66 -15.29
CA SER A 133 -5.05 10.42 -16.26
C SER A 133 -4.23 10.53 -17.54
N MET A 134 -4.86 10.22 -18.67
CA MET A 134 -4.29 10.36 -20.01
C MET A 134 -4.92 11.54 -20.76
N ASP A 135 -5.51 12.50 -20.03
CA ASP A 135 -6.23 13.66 -20.61
C ASP A 135 -5.32 14.51 -21.53
N TRP A 136 -4.01 14.35 -21.42
CA TRP A 136 -2.98 15.01 -22.22
C TRP A 136 -2.62 14.29 -23.54
N MET A 137 -3.20 13.12 -23.85
CA MET A 137 -2.95 12.37 -25.11
C MET A 137 -4.04 12.55 -26.19
N GLU A 138 -5.00 13.45 -26.03
CA GLU A 138 -6.12 13.60 -26.97
C GLU A 138 -5.73 14.11 -28.38
N ILE A 139 -4.46 14.48 -28.60
CA ILE A 139 -4.04 15.18 -29.84
C ILE A 139 -3.89 14.21 -31.03
N GLU A 140 -3.58 12.93 -30.81
CA GLU A 140 -3.63 11.85 -31.81
C GLU A 140 -4.03 10.57 -31.07
N GLN A 141 -4.79 9.64 -31.65
CA GLN A 141 -5.11 8.36 -30.98
C GLN A 141 -3.96 7.35 -31.23
N PRO A 142 -2.96 7.22 -30.35
CA PRO A 142 -1.95 6.17 -30.47
C PRO A 142 -2.64 4.81 -30.53
N ARG A 143 -1.98 3.83 -31.15
CA ARG A 143 -2.52 2.46 -31.17
C ARG A 143 -2.63 1.95 -29.73
N GLU A 144 -3.62 1.12 -29.45
CA GLU A 144 -3.90 0.58 -28.10
C GLU A 144 -2.63 0.05 -27.39
N HIS A 145 -1.74 -0.63 -28.12
CA HIS A 145 -0.48 -1.13 -27.55
C HIS A 145 0.47 -0.02 -27.09
N GLU A 146 0.58 1.07 -27.86
CA GLU A 146 1.41 2.23 -27.52
C GLU A 146 0.84 2.95 -26.28
N GLN A 147 -0.49 3.02 -26.16
CA GLN A 147 -1.15 3.55 -24.97
C GLN A 147 -0.80 2.75 -23.72
N ILE A 148 -0.88 1.42 -23.78
CA ILE A 148 -0.55 0.54 -22.65
C ILE A 148 0.91 0.75 -22.22
N LEU A 149 1.84 0.78 -23.17
CA LEU A 149 3.27 1.02 -22.87
C LEU A 149 3.48 2.41 -22.26
N ALA A 150 2.86 3.45 -22.82
CA ALA A 150 2.93 4.82 -22.31
C ALA A 150 2.35 4.93 -20.89
N SER A 151 1.20 4.30 -20.61
CA SER A 151 0.60 4.31 -19.27
C SER A 151 1.48 3.59 -18.25
N LYS A 152 2.11 2.47 -18.61
CA LYS A 152 3.07 1.79 -17.71
C LYS A 152 4.32 2.64 -17.46
N ALA A 153 4.84 3.30 -18.50
CA ALA A 153 5.94 4.24 -18.34
C ALA A 153 5.57 5.41 -17.41
N ALA A 154 4.35 5.94 -17.53
CA ALA A 154 3.84 6.98 -16.65
C ALA A 154 3.74 6.51 -15.18
N VAL A 155 3.29 5.28 -14.92
CA VAL A 155 3.32 4.69 -13.56
C VAL A 155 4.76 4.62 -13.03
N ARG A 156 5.71 4.15 -13.84
CA ARG A 156 7.13 4.06 -13.44
C ARG A 156 7.71 5.42 -13.09
N ALA A 157 7.44 6.44 -13.92
CA ALA A 157 7.90 7.81 -13.66
C ALA A 157 7.28 8.40 -12.37
N LYS A 158 5.98 8.16 -12.12
CA LYS A 158 5.33 8.58 -10.87
C LYS A 158 5.92 7.88 -9.65
N LEU A 159 6.24 6.59 -9.76
CA LEU A 159 6.90 5.84 -8.69
C LEU A 159 8.29 6.41 -8.39
N GLU A 160 9.06 6.82 -9.41
CA GLU A 160 10.37 7.43 -9.23
C GLU A 160 10.28 8.74 -8.46
N VAL A 161 9.40 9.65 -8.89
CA VAL A 161 9.15 10.92 -8.18
C VAL A 161 8.66 10.69 -6.76
N THR A 162 7.79 9.70 -6.56
CA THR A 162 7.30 9.32 -5.23
C THR A 162 8.44 8.80 -4.36
N GLU A 163 9.29 7.90 -4.87
CA GLU A 163 10.45 7.36 -4.16
C GLU A 163 11.39 8.48 -3.71
N MET A 164 11.72 9.42 -4.60
CA MET A 164 12.52 10.61 -4.28
C MET A 164 11.87 11.43 -3.16
N ALA A 165 10.58 11.74 -3.29
CA ALA A 165 9.85 12.50 -2.28
C ALA A 165 9.84 11.80 -0.90
N LEU A 166 9.74 10.46 -0.87
CA LEU A 166 9.86 9.71 0.38
C LEU A 166 11.26 9.83 0.98
N ARG A 167 12.32 9.75 0.19
CA ARG A 167 13.70 9.89 0.69
C ARG A 167 13.93 11.27 1.27
N ASP A 168 13.56 12.32 0.54
CA ASP A 168 13.80 13.72 0.90
C ASP A 168 13.04 14.15 2.17
N ASN A 169 11.83 13.61 2.39
CA ASN A 169 10.99 13.98 3.53
C ASN A 169 11.21 13.13 4.79
N THR A 170 12.24 12.29 4.84
CA THR A 170 12.44 11.32 5.93
C THR A 170 12.42 11.95 7.33
N GLY A 171 13.17 13.04 7.55
CA GLY A 171 13.21 13.71 8.86
C GLY A 171 11.84 14.24 9.31
N THR A 172 11.14 14.92 8.40
CA THR A 172 9.80 15.47 8.65
C THR A 172 8.79 14.36 8.95
N SER A 173 8.79 13.29 8.17
CA SER A 173 7.87 12.18 8.32
C SER A 173 8.08 11.42 9.62
N LEU A 174 9.34 11.19 10.03
CA LEU A 174 9.65 10.59 11.33
C LEU A 174 9.19 11.48 12.50
N ALA A 175 9.34 12.80 12.40
CA ALA A 175 8.84 13.73 13.41
C ALA A 175 7.30 13.71 13.52
N ILE A 176 6.59 13.52 12.41
CA ILE A 176 5.13 13.33 12.41
C ILE A 176 4.76 11.99 13.07
N LEU A 177 5.45 10.91 12.72
CA LEU A 177 5.18 9.56 13.25
C LEU A 177 5.45 9.46 14.75
N ALA A 178 6.51 10.09 15.26
CA ALA A 178 6.83 10.13 16.68
C ALA A 178 5.69 10.69 17.54
N ARG A 179 4.85 11.56 16.98
CA ARG A 179 3.68 12.15 17.67
C ARG A 179 2.43 11.27 17.58
N ARG A 180 2.39 10.31 16.65
CA ARG A 180 1.21 9.49 16.34
C ARG A 180 1.28 8.09 16.91
N VAL A 181 2.48 7.53 17.06
CA VAL A 181 2.64 6.20 17.66
C VAL A 181 2.21 6.29 19.13
N PRO A 182 1.29 5.42 19.59
CA PRO A 182 0.89 5.41 20.99
C PRO A 182 2.11 5.15 21.88
N ALA A 183 2.29 5.95 22.93
CA ALA A 183 3.47 5.89 23.82
C ALA A 183 3.74 4.52 24.47
N ARG A 184 2.77 3.60 24.43
CA ARG A 184 2.88 2.24 24.99
C ARG A 184 2.84 1.13 23.95
N ALA A 185 2.68 1.45 22.67
CA ALA A 185 2.66 0.44 21.61
C ALA A 185 4.08 0.14 21.13
N SER A 186 4.44 -1.14 21.08
CA SER A 186 5.62 -1.56 20.33
C SER A 186 5.33 -1.43 18.83
N ILE A 187 6.24 -0.80 18.10
CA ILE A 187 6.17 -0.66 16.64
C ILE A 187 6.10 -2.03 15.97
N GLU A 188 6.87 -3.00 16.49
CA GLU A 188 6.87 -4.39 16.02
C GLU A 188 5.52 -5.05 16.25
N ALA A 189 4.91 -4.83 17.42
CA ALA A 189 3.59 -5.37 17.74
C ALA A 189 2.51 -4.80 16.80
N LEU A 190 2.54 -3.50 16.51
CA LEU A 190 1.63 -2.86 15.54
C LEU A 190 1.81 -3.45 14.14
N ALA A 191 3.07 -3.56 13.67
CA ALA A 191 3.38 -4.07 12.34
C ALA A 191 3.08 -5.56 12.16
N SER A 192 3.03 -6.34 13.25
CA SER A 192 2.89 -7.81 13.23
C SER A 192 1.58 -8.30 13.84
N ALA A 193 0.66 -7.40 14.20
CA ALA A 193 -0.60 -7.77 14.82
C ALA A 193 -1.40 -8.72 13.91
N PRO A 194 -1.81 -9.91 14.41
CA PRO A 194 -2.53 -10.87 13.60
C PRO A 194 -3.90 -10.33 13.21
N VAL A 195 -4.33 -10.65 11.99
CA VAL A 195 -5.69 -10.32 11.53
C VAL A 195 -6.72 -11.11 12.35
N ARG A 196 -7.63 -10.39 13.01
CA ARG A 196 -8.81 -10.94 13.70
C ARG A 196 -10.05 -10.18 13.24
N GLY A 197 -10.91 -10.85 12.46
CA GLY A 197 -12.10 -10.22 11.90
C GLY A 197 -11.79 -9.29 10.72
N SER A 198 -12.54 -8.19 10.61
CA SER A 198 -12.42 -7.20 9.54
C SER A 198 -11.08 -6.46 9.62
N VAL A 199 -10.35 -6.37 8.51
CA VAL A 199 -9.09 -5.59 8.46
C VAL A 199 -9.31 -4.12 8.13
N LEU A 200 -10.44 -3.82 7.47
CA LEU A 200 -10.88 -2.47 7.14
C LEU A 200 -11.99 -2.01 8.07
N PRO A 201 -12.07 -0.71 8.39
CA PRO A 201 -13.25 -0.15 9.03
C PRO A 201 -14.41 -0.11 8.03
N ALA A 202 -15.64 -0.32 8.51
CA ALA A 202 -16.85 -0.33 7.68
C ALA A 202 -17.02 0.95 6.83
N THR A 203 -16.56 2.09 7.35
CA THR A 203 -16.55 3.38 6.63
C THR A 203 -15.64 3.37 5.40
N ALA A 204 -14.46 2.75 5.48
CA ALA A 204 -13.55 2.63 4.34
C ALA A 204 -14.10 1.68 3.28
N VAL A 205 -14.71 0.57 3.70
CA VAL A 205 -15.38 -0.38 2.79
C VAL A 205 -16.53 0.29 2.05
N SER A 206 -17.37 1.06 2.76
CA SER A 206 -18.54 1.73 2.16
C SER A 206 -18.17 2.85 1.17
N ARG A 207 -16.98 3.43 1.30
CA ARG A 207 -16.46 4.48 0.40
C ARG A 207 -15.65 3.92 -0.76
N ALA A 208 -15.27 2.66 -0.71
CA ALA A 208 -14.54 2.03 -1.80
C ALA A 208 -15.42 2.06 -3.06
N PRO A 209 -14.89 2.54 -4.19
CA PRO A 209 -15.62 2.47 -5.45
C PRO A 209 -16.03 1.02 -5.69
N VAL A 210 -17.31 0.78 -5.97
CA VAL A 210 -17.77 -0.56 -6.34
C VAL A 210 -16.96 -0.95 -7.58
N ALA A 211 -16.18 -2.02 -7.46
CA ALA A 211 -15.43 -2.53 -8.60
C ALA A 211 -16.43 -2.78 -9.73
N SER A 212 -16.29 -2.06 -10.84
CA SER A 212 -17.08 -2.32 -12.04
C SER A 212 -16.97 -3.81 -12.32
N PRO A 213 -18.10 -4.52 -12.55
CA PRO A 213 -18.05 -5.95 -12.83
C PRO A 213 -17.06 -6.15 -13.97
N GLN A 214 -15.96 -6.84 -13.68
CA GLN A 214 -14.96 -7.22 -14.66
C GLN A 214 -15.74 -7.94 -15.76
N VAL A 215 -15.92 -7.28 -16.90
CA VAL A 215 -16.65 -7.84 -18.03
C VAL A 215 -15.93 -9.13 -18.37
N LYS A 216 -16.52 -10.27 -17.99
CA LYS A 216 -16.00 -11.59 -18.37
C LYS A 216 -15.81 -11.51 -19.87
N ALA A 217 -14.56 -11.59 -20.33
CA ALA A 217 -14.22 -11.46 -21.73
C ALA A 217 -15.18 -12.32 -22.54
N SER A 218 -16.15 -11.66 -23.18
CA SER A 218 -17.13 -12.33 -24.01
C SER A 218 -16.32 -13.06 -25.06
N ARG A 219 -16.43 -14.40 -25.08
CA ARG A 219 -15.85 -15.25 -26.13
C ARG A 219 -16.01 -14.51 -27.45
N ARG A 220 -14.91 -14.07 -28.06
CA ARG A 220 -14.91 -13.52 -29.42
C ARG A 220 -15.65 -14.55 -30.26
N VAL A 221 -16.87 -14.22 -30.67
CA VAL A 221 -17.54 -14.89 -31.76
C VAL A 221 -16.60 -14.69 -32.94
N VAL A 222 -15.92 -15.77 -33.34
CA VAL A 222 -15.11 -15.81 -34.54
C VAL A 222 -16.08 -15.56 -35.71
N MET A 223 -16.27 -14.29 -36.07
CA MET A 223 -16.88 -13.96 -37.35
C MET A 223 -15.96 -14.54 -38.43
N ARG A 224 -16.45 -15.60 -39.07
CA ARG A 224 -15.82 -16.23 -40.23
C ARG A 224 -15.49 -15.14 -41.24
N ARG A 225 -14.19 -14.98 -41.55
CA ARG A 225 -13.69 -14.23 -42.69
C ARG A 225 -14.29 -14.84 -43.95
N GLY A 226 -15.21 -14.13 -44.57
CA GLY A 226 -15.82 -14.56 -45.82
C GLY A 226 -16.49 -13.40 -46.55
N PHE A 227 -15.84 -12.23 -46.66
CA PHE A 227 -16.34 -11.14 -47.51
C PHE A 227 -15.31 -10.04 -47.81
N GLN A 228 -14.11 -10.38 -48.31
CA GLN A 228 -13.14 -9.36 -48.79
C GLN A 228 -12.27 -9.86 -49.96
N VAL A 229 -12.83 -10.58 -50.94
CA VAL A 229 -12.09 -10.95 -52.18
C VAL A 229 -12.67 -10.31 -53.44
N GLU A 230 -13.86 -9.69 -53.40
CA GLU A 230 -14.53 -9.22 -54.63
C GLU A 230 -14.30 -7.75 -55.01
N ARG A 231 -13.57 -6.95 -54.22
CA ARG A 231 -13.32 -5.54 -54.55
C ARG A 231 -11.97 -5.25 -55.23
N ALA A 232 -11.03 -6.19 -55.23
CA ALA A 232 -9.75 -6.01 -55.92
C ALA A 232 -9.84 -6.23 -57.45
N ALA A 233 -10.81 -7.02 -57.93
CA ALA A 233 -10.94 -7.32 -59.36
C ALA A 233 -11.66 -6.21 -60.17
N LYS A 234 -12.28 -5.22 -59.51
CA LYS A 234 -13.04 -4.17 -60.21
C LYS A 234 -12.23 -2.89 -60.47
N PHE A 235 -11.11 -2.69 -59.78
CA PHE A 235 -10.26 -1.50 -59.98
C PHE A 235 -9.27 -1.67 -61.14
N ASP A 236 -8.86 -2.90 -61.44
CA ASP A 236 -7.87 -3.19 -62.50
C ASP A 236 -8.45 -3.10 -63.93
N ARG A 237 -9.78 -2.95 -64.05
CA ARG A 237 -10.50 -2.81 -65.33
C ARG A 237 -10.70 -1.35 -65.77
N LEU A 238 -10.33 -0.38 -64.94
CA LEU A 238 -10.52 1.07 -65.18
C LEU A 238 -9.23 1.79 -65.61
N ILE A 239 -8.08 1.12 -65.61
CA ILE A 239 -6.77 1.72 -65.98
C ILE A 239 -6.30 1.26 -67.37
N ARG A 240 -7.04 0.38 -68.04
CA ARG A 240 -6.64 -0.23 -69.34
C ARG A 240 -7.56 0.09 -70.53
N ASN A 241 -8.26 1.22 -70.51
CA ASN A 241 -8.92 1.81 -71.69
C ASN A 241 -8.63 3.30 -71.75
#